data_AF-A0A1P8KN94-F1
#
_entry.id   AF-A0A1P8KN94-F1
#
_cell.length_a   1.000
_cell.length_b   1.000
_cell.length_c   1.000
_cell.angle_alpha   90.00
_cell.angle_beta   90.00
_cell.angle_gamma   90.00
#
_symmetry.space_group_name_H-M   'P 1'
#
loop_
_entity.id
_entity.type
_entity.pdbx_description
1 polymer ?
#
loop_
_entity_poly.entity_id
_entity_poly.type
_entity_poly.pdbx_seq_one_letter_code
_entity_poly.pdbx_strand_id
1 'polypeptide(L)'
;MTLGGYDDWRIPSIKELYSLANFDGELMKPESGKESTPYIDTNYFEYQYDKRLIFAGQFYSSTVYVKNDVQNFTKNGGLQGVFGFNFSDGHIKSYETGKFFDGTTIKDSDGMFVPGCFVRAVRGNTTLYNMEYIDNKDNTVTDKSTSLMWSKNDSGMKMNWVEALEYAKNSKLAGYSDWRLPNSKELQSLVDYEKKDFPAINTEFFNTTLKSFESAKDAYYFWTSTTQGDFKYTGAYISFAQAWSKKNSKATEYFDWHGAGAQRSDPKIGKPADYELASDMASDYISIKNWVRLVRDEPQSDEK
;
A
#
# COMPACT_ATOMS: atom_id res chain seq x y z
N MET A 1 25.51 13.49 -2.96
CA MET A 1 25.13 14.66 -2.13
C MET A 1 25.92 14.54 -0.84
N THR A 2 26.54 15.61 -0.34
CA THR A 2 27.20 15.61 0.98
C THR A 2 26.34 16.39 1.96
N LEU A 3 25.86 15.74 3.02
CA LEU A 3 25.00 16.33 4.05
C LEU A 3 25.32 15.70 5.40
N GLY A 4 25.44 16.54 6.44
CA GLY A 4 25.74 16.08 7.80
C GLY A 4 27.07 15.34 7.96
N GLY A 5 28.06 15.60 7.08
CA GLY A 5 29.36 14.92 7.08
C GLY A 5 29.40 13.58 6.33
N TYR A 6 28.33 13.22 5.63
CA TYR A 6 28.22 11.95 4.90
C TYR A 6 27.93 12.17 3.41
N ASP A 7 28.39 11.24 2.57
CA ASP A 7 28.29 11.29 1.10
C ASP A 7 27.62 10.05 0.47
N ASP A 8 27.28 9.03 1.26
CA ASP A 8 26.60 7.77 0.90
C ASP A 8 25.07 7.87 0.94
N TRP A 9 24.52 9.08 0.75
CA TRP A 9 23.09 9.31 0.66
C TRP A 9 22.49 8.72 -0.62
N ARG A 10 21.37 8.00 -0.49
CA ARG A 10 20.61 7.41 -1.59
C ARG A 10 19.11 7.66 -1.46
N ILE A 11 18.36 7.42 -2.55
CA ILE A 11 16.88 7.42 -2.50
C ILE A 11 16.43 6.18 -1.70
N PRO A 12 15.50 6.33 -0.73
CA PRO A 12 14.96 5.23 0.03
C PRO A 12 14.14 4.33 -0.86
N SER A 13 14.11 3.05 -0.54
CA SER A 13 13.11 2.15 -1.10
C SER A 13 11.71 2.46 -0.53
N ILE A 14 10.66 1.92 -1.11
CA ILE A 14 9.29 2.24 -0.66
C ILE A 14 9.05 1.77 0.79
N LYS A 15 9.61 0.64 1.22
CA LYS A 15 9.49 0.17 2.62
C LYS A 15 10.19 1.13 3.59
N GLU A 16 11.35 1.66 3.21
CA GLU A 16 12.08 2.65 4.02
C GLU A 16 11.33 3.98 4.09
N LEU A 17 10.85 4.48 2.95
CA LEU A 17 10.09 5.72 2.90
C LEU A 17 8.79 5.61 3.72
N TYR A 18 8.09 4.48 3.58
CA TYR A 18 6.85 4.20 4.29
C TYR A 18 7.04 3.96 5.79
N SER A 19 8.24 3.58 6.24
CA SER A 19 8.55 3.47 7.66
C SER A 19 8.34 4.81 8.41
N LEU A 20 8.49 5.94 7.71
CA LEU A 20 8.25 7.29 8.23
C LEU A 20 6.77 7.68 8.29
N ALA A 21 5.87 6.89 7.70
CA ALA A 21 4.45 7.21 7.68
C ALA A 21 3.88 7.30 9.11
N ASN A 22 3.24 8.42 9.41
CA ASN A 22 2.48 8.64 10.63
C ASN A 22 0.99 8.69 10.28
N PHE A 23 0.22 7.68 10.71
CA PHE A 23 -1.20 7.55 10.39
C PHE A 23 -2.13 8.42 11.26
N ASP A 24 -1.57 9.28 12.11
CA ASP A 24 -2.30 10.39 12.74
C ASP A 24 -2.44 11.61 11.80
N GLY A 25 -1.82 11.57 10.62
CA GLY A 25 -2.00 12.58 9.57
C GLY A 25 -3.45 12.64 9.06
N GLU A 26 -3.90 13.82 8.65
CA GLU A 26 -5.27 14.10 8.21
C GLU A 26 -5.26 15.29 7.24
N LEU A 27 -5.57 15.02 5.97
CA LEU A 27 -5.76 16.02 4.92
C LEU A 27 -7.15 16.64 5.05
N MET A 28 -7.22 17.97 5.08
CA MET A 28 -8.45 18.76 5.06
C MET A 28 -9.46 18.39 6.15
N LYS A 29 -9.54 19.22 7.20
CA LYS A 29 -10.55 19.09 8.25
C LYS A 29 -11.61 20.21 8.17
N PRO A 30 -12.34 20.37 7.04
CA PRO A 30 -13.24 21.51 6.83
C PRO A 30 -14.31 21.62 7.91
N GLU A 31 -14.73 20.48 8.48
CA GLU A 31 -15.75 20.41 9.53
C GLU A 31 -15.26 20.89 10.90
N SER A 32 -13.93 20.93 11.11
CA SER A 32 -13.32 21.32 12.39
C SER A 32 -12.60 22.67 12.35
N GLY A 33 -12.48 23.28 11.17
CA GLY A 33 -11.73 24.54 10.97
C GLY A 33 -10.22 24.44 11.24
N LYS A 34 -9.67 23.23 11.35
CA LYS A 34 -8.26 22.98 11.65
C LYS A 34 -7.42 22.81 10.37
N GLU A 35 -6.15 23.15 10.49
CA GLU A 35 -5.15 22.91 9.44
C GLU A 35 -4.92 21.41 9.18
N SER A 36 -4.50 21.09 7.96
CA SER A 36 -4.14 19.71 7.59
C SER A 36 -2.90 19.27 8.39
N THR A 37 -2.85 17.99 8.73
CA THR A 37 -1.70 17.37 9.41
C THR A 37 -1.07 16.37 8.45
N PRO A 38 0.22 16.47 8.11
CA PRO A 38 0.83 15.53 7.17
C PRO A 38 1.03 14.16 7.83
N TYR A 39 1.13 13.14 7.01
CA TYR A 39 1.39 11.75 7.42
C TYR A 39 2.86 11.50 7.77
N ILE A 40 3.52 12.48 8.40
CA ILE A 40 4.91 12.44 8.86
C ILE A 40 5.06 13.24 10.15
N ASP A 41 5.94 12.83 11.05
CA ASP A 41 6.21 13.58 12.29
C ASP A 41 7.05 14.83 12.00
N THR A 42 6.40 16.00 12.08
CA THR A 42 7.01 17.30 11.78
C THR A 42 7.92 17.83 12.87
N ASN A 43 8.01 17.16 14.04
CA ASN A 43 9.04 17.49 15.04
C ASN A 43 10.44 17.06 14.55
N TYR A 44 10.51 16.08 13.66
CA TYR A 44 11.77 15.51 13.16
C TYR A 44 11.97 15.75 11.66
N PHE A 45 10.89 15.81 10.89
CA PHE A 45 10.96 15.91 9.44
C PHE A 45 10.23 17.16 8.93
N GLU A 46 10.98 18.07 8.33
CA GLU A 46 10.39 19.22 7.64
C GLU A 46 9.41 18.75 6.54
N TYR A 47 8.24 19.37 6.53
CA TYR A 47 7.19 19.15 5.54
C TYR A 47 6.46 20.45 5.23
N GLN A 48 6.19 20.69 3.95
CA GLN A 48 5.42 21.84 3.49
C GLN A 48 4.41 21.41 2.43
N TYR A 49 3.16 21.78 2.64
CA TYR A 49 2.10 21.62 1.65
C TYR A 49 2.30 22.58 0.46
N ASP A 50 2.08 22.11 -0.76
CA ASP A 50 1.85 23.01 -1.89
C ASP A 50 0.50 23.71 -1.70
N LYS A 51 0.54 25.03 -1.48
CA LYS A 51 -0.67 25.84 -1.24
C LYS A 51 -1.66 25.82 -2.40
N ARG A 52 -1.22 25.47 -3.61
CA ARG A 52 -2.07 25.37 -4.82
C ARG A 52 -2.73 23.99 -4.93
N LEU A 53 -2.05 22.96 -4.42
CA LEU A 53 -2.44 21.55 -4.53
C LEU A 53 -2.07 20.85 -3.23
N ILE A 54 -2.90 21.02 -2.20
CA ILE A 54 -2.63 20.51 -0.85
C ILE A 54 -2.51 18.98 -0.78
N PHE A 55 -3.11 18.26 -1.73
CA PHE A 55 -2.98 16.81 -1.86
C PHE A 55 -1.68 16.36 -2.55
N ALA A 56 -0.91 17.30 -3.13
CA ALA A 56 0.35 17.02 -3.81
C ALA A 56 1.51 16.92 -2.81
N GLY A 57 1.62 15.76 -2.17
CA GLY A 57 2.65 15.43 -1.18
C GLY A 57 3.47 14.20 -1.53
N GLN A 58 3.55 13.83 -2.81
CA GLN A 58 4.17 12.61 -3.32
C GLN A 58 5.70 12.66 -3.26
N PHE A 59 6.29 11.68 -2.57
CA PHE A 59 7.73 11.46 -2.50
C PHE A 59 8.09 10.15 -3.21
N TYR A 60 9.01 10.21 -4.17
CA TYR A 60 9.52 9.04 -4.84
C TYR A 60 10.37 8.17 -3.92
N SER A 61 10.30 6.87 -4.19
CA SER A 61 11.26 5.88 -3.72
C SER A 61 12.13 5.38 -4.87
N SER A 62 13.07 4.49 -4.57
CA SER A 62 13.86 3.74 -5.55
C SER A 62 13.15 2.46 -6.03
N THR A 63 11.95 2.16 -5.52
CA THR A 63 11.22 0.93 -5.83
C THR A 63 10.37 1.10 -7.08
N VAL A 64 10.85 0.54 -8.20
CA VAL A 64 10.17 0.57 -9.50
C VAL A 64 9.00 -0.42 -9.50
N TYR A 65 7.91 -0.08 -10.18
CA TYR A 65 6.84 -1.03 -10.46
C TYR A 65 7.23 -1.93 -11.63
N VAL A 66 7.34 -3.24 -11.38
CA VAL A 66 7.91 -4.22 -12.33
C VAL A 66 6.89 -5.19 -12.93
N LYS A 67 5.61 -5.04 -12.57
CA LYS A 67 4.50 -5.82 -13.13
C LYS A 67 3.88 -4.92 -14.21
N ASN A 68 3.87 -5.34 -15.47
CA ASN A 68 3.48 -4.43 -16.55
C ASN A 68 2.05 -3.87 -16.36
N ASP A 69 1.78 -2.71 -16.97
CA ASP A 69 0.43 -2.13 -17.17
C ASP A 69 -0.26 -1.37 -16.02
N VAL A 70 0.44 -0.49 -15.29
CA VAL A 70 -0.29 0.60 -14.63
C VAL A 70 -0.79 1.62 -15.65
N GLN A 71 -2.04 2.05 -15.48
CA GLN A 71 -2.71 3.09 -16.26
C GLN A 71 -2.67 2.83 -17.78
N ASN A 72 -2.85 1.57 -18.17
CA ASN A 72 -2.80 1.10 -19.57
C ASN A 72 -4.00 1.51 -20.44
N PHE A 73 -4.70 2.59 -20.10
CA PHE A 73 -5.82 3.16 -20.86
C PHE A 73 -5.36 4.15 -21.96
N THR A 74 -4.05 4.27 -22.18
CA THR A 74 -3.48 5.16 -23.20
C THR A 74 -3.26 4.43 -24.53
N LYS A 75 -3.23 5.19 -25.63
CA LYS A 75 -2.90 4.66 -26.97
C LYS A 75 -1.49 4.06 -27.08
N ASN A 76 -0.57 4.41 -26.17
CA ASN A 76 0.81 3.94 -26.14
C ASN A 76 1.00 2.79 -25.11
N GLY A 77 -0.08 2.27 -24.53
CA GLY A 77 -0.04 1.21 -23.51
C GLY A 77 0.16 1.72 -22.08
N GLY A 78 0.71 0.86 -21.21
CA GLY A 78 0.97 1.15 -19.81
C GLY A 78 2.16 2.11 -19.57
N LEU A 79 2.19 2.67 -18.37
CA LEU A 79 3.22 3.64 -17.95
C LEU A 79 4.29 2.97 -17.10
N GLN A 80 5.53 3.42 -17.28
CA GLN A 80 6.59 3.09 -16.32
C GLN A 80 6.32 3.84 -15.03
N GLY A 81 6.21 3.10 -13.93
CA GLY A 81 5.89 3.62 -12.62
C GLY A 81 6.98 3.38 -11.59
N VAL A 82 7.07 4.29 -10.62
CA VAL A 82 7.87 4.14 -9.40
C VAL A 82 6.96 4.33 -8.20
N PHE A 83 7.10 3.48 -7.19
CA PHE A 83 6.32 3.68 -5.98
C PHE A 83 6.80 4.91 -5.23
N GLY A 84 5.84 5.64 -4.67
CA GLY A 84 6.08 6.72 -3.75
C GLY A 84 5.08 6.68 -2.61
N PHE A 85 5.42 7.38 -1.52
CA PHE A 85 4.48 7.65 -0.45
C PHE A 85 4.08 9.12 -0.51
N ASN A 86 2.78 9.39 -0.41
CA ASN A 86 2.27 10.74 -0.35
C ASN A 86 2.02 11.13 1.11
N PHE A 87 2.86 12.03 1.63
CA PHE A 87 2.75 12.51 3.01
C PHE A 87 1.63 13.54 3.21
N SER A 88 1.00 14.03 2.14
CA SER A 88 -0.22 14.84 2.25
C SER A 88 -1.45 13.96 2.48
N ASP A 89 -1.61 12.87 1.72
CA ASP A 89 -2.84 12.07 1.70
C ASP A 89 -2.70 10.68 2.34
N GLY A 90 -1.49 10.27 2.73
CA GLY A 90 -1.23 9.05 3.49
C GLY A 90 -1.36 7.77 2.69
N HIS A 91 -0.87 7.73 1.45
CA HIS A 91 -0.98 6.56 0.58
C HIS A 91 0.32 6.20 -0.16
N ILE A 92 0.52 4.89 -0.36
CA ILE A 92 1.50 4.37 -1.34
C ILE A 92 0.80 4.24 -2.70
N LYS A 93 1.41 4.83 -3.74
CA LYS A 93 0.96 4.73 -5.13
C LYS A 93 2.16 4.52 -6.06
N SER A 94 1.93 3.87 -7.18
CA SER A 94 2.82 3.96 -8.34
C SER A 94 2.58 5.30 -9.05
N TYR A 95 3.64 6.07 -9.23
CA TYR A 95 3.65 7.35 -9.92
C TYR A 95 4.44 7.24 -11.22
N GLU A 96 4.01 7.98 -12.23
CA GLU A 96 4.56 7.95 -13.57
C GLU A 96 5.99 8.49 -13.58
N THR A 97 6.91 7.78 -14.23
CA THR A 97 8.31 8.22 -14.42
C THR A 97 8.48 9.22 -15.57
N GLY A 98 7.39 9.57 -16.26
CA GLY A 98 7.44 10.36 -17.49
C GLY A 98 7.62 9.55 -18.78
N LYS A 99 7.61 8.20 -18.70
CA LYS A 99 7.81 7.31 -19.85
C LYS A 99 6.75 6.20 -19.95
N PHE A 100 6.49 5.76 -21.17
CA PHE A 100 5.79 4.52 -21.48
C PHE A 100 6.74 3.30 -21.37
N PHE A 101 6.19 2.09 -21.32
CA PHE A 101 7.01 0.85 -21.24
C PHE A 101 7.97 0.65 -22.43
N ASP A 102 7.61 1.15 -23.60
CA ASP A 102 8.46 1.13 -24.80
C ASP A 102 9.64 2.14 -24.74
N GLY A 103 9.73 2.94 -23.67
CA GLY A 103 10.74 3.97 -23.46
C GLY A 103 10.39 5.34 -24.05
N THR A 104 9.25 5.45 -24.75
CA THR A 104 8.75 6.72 -25.30
C THR A 104 8.44 7.70 -24.16
N THR A 105 8.84 8.96 -24.32
CA THR A 105 8.55 10.02 -23.34
C THR A 105 7.11 10.50 -23.50
N ILE A 106 6.42 10.68 -22.37
CA ILE A 106 5.05 11.21 -22.32
C ILE A 106 5.03 12.65 -22.83
N LYS A 107 4.04 12.99 -23.66
CA LYS A 107 3.82 14.34 -24.20
C LYS A 107 2.49 14.90 -23.72
N ASP A 108 2.32 16.22 -23.76
CA ASP A 108 1.05 16.88 -23.43
C ASP A 108 -0.14 16.31 -24.24
N SER A 109 0.11 15.91 -25.49
CA SER A 109 -0.90 15.30 -26.37
C SER A 109 -1.40 13.93 -25.91
N ASP A 110 -0.71 13.27 -24.98
CA ASP A 110 -1.14 12.00 -24.39
C ASP A 110 -2.17 12.21 -23.27
N GLY A 111 -2.43 13.47 -22.88
CA GLY A 111 -3.45 13.82 -21.89
C GLY A 111 -3.14 13.29 -20.49
N MET A 112 -1.84 13.19 -20.18
CA MET A 112 -1.33 12.63 -18.93
C MET A 112 -0.67 13.72 -18.10
N PHE A 113 -0.98 13.75 -16.82
CA PHE A 113 -0.29 14.61 -15.88
C PHE A 113 0.84 13.80 -15.24
N VAL A 114 2.09 14.19 -15.47
CA VAL A 114 3.26 13.63 -14.79
C VAL A 114 3.59 14.55 -13.61
N PRO A 115 3.16 14.23 -12.39
CA PRO A 115 3.45 15.08 -11.26
C PRO A 115 4.96 15.13 -11.00
N GLY A 116 5.48 16.34 -10.77
CA GLY A 116 6.76 16.47 -10.08
C GLY A 116 6.67 15.80 -8.71
N CYS A 117 7.67 15.00 -8.36
CA CYS A 117 7.70 14.27 -7.10
C CYS A 117 8.91 14.70 -6.27
N PHE A 118 8.69 14.84 -4.96
CA PHE A 118 9.77 15.15 -4.04
C PHE A 118 10.64 13.91 -3.82
N VAL A 119 11.83 14.14 -3.27
CA VAL A 119 12.72 13.06 -2.83
C VAL A 119 13.19 13.36 -1.42
N ARG A 120 13.31 12.32 -0.61
CA ARG A 120 14.04 12.35 0.67
C ARG A 120 15.18 11.36 0.55
N ALA A 121 16.32 11.61 1.18
CA ALA A 121 17.46 10.70 1.15
C ALA A 121 17.56 9.88 2.43
N VAL A 122 18.10 8.66 2.32
CA VAL A 122 18.41 7.75 3.42
C VAL A 122 19.85 7.24 3.26
N ARG A 123 20.41 6.67 4.33
CA ARG A 123 21.75 6.08 4.36
C ARG A 123 21.73 4.66 4.93
N GLY A 124 22.79 3.90 4.69
CA GLY A 124 22.92 2.51 5.13
C GLY A 124 22.10 1.54 4.27
N ASN A 125 22.04 0.28 4.70
CA ASN A 125 21.24 -0.76 4.06
C ASN A 125 20.12 -1.20 5.02
N THR A 126 18.97 -1.57 4.49
CA THR A 126 17.84 -2.11 5.25
C THR A 126 17.74 -3.62 5.06
N THR A 127 17.37 -4.35 6.11
CA THR A 127 17.10 -5.80 6.06
C THR A 127 15.63 -6.11 5.82
N LEU A 128 14.73 -5.11 5.79
CA LEU A 128 13.29 -5.27 5.52
C LEU A 128 12.98 -5.90 4.13
N TYR A 129 13.99 -6.03 3.28
CA TYR A 129 13.90 -6.62 1.95
C TYR A 129 14.36 -8.07 1.89
N ASN A 130 15.00 -8.57 2.95
CA ASN A 130 15.55 -9.93 2.92
C ASN A 130 14.42 -10.98 2.87
N MET A 131 13.22 -10.64 3.39
CA MET A 131 12.04 -11.50 3.35
C MET A 131 12.37 -12.93 3.83
N GLU A 132 13.08 -13.01 4.95
CA GLU A 132 13.60 -14.27 5.50
C GLU A 132 12.51 -15.01 6.25
N TYR A 133 11.95 -16.04 5.61
CA TYR A 133 10.83 -16.80 6.14
C TYR A 133 11.22 -18.21 6.60
N ILE A 134 10.57 -18.69 7.66
CA ILE A 134 10.62 -20.07 8.13
C ILE A 134 9.20 -20.64 8.13
N ASP A 135 8.99 -21.74 7.42
CA ASP A 135 7.74 -22.50 7.44
C ASP A 135 7.69 -23.40 8.68
N ASN A 136 6.80 -23.10 9.62
CA ASN A 136 6.70 -23.81 10.90
C ASN A 136 5.98 -25.17 10.78
N LYS A 137 5.53 -25.55 9.57
CA LYS A 137 4.86 -26.84 9.28
C LYS A 137 3.53 -27.06 10.02
N ASP A 138 2.89 -25.98 10.46
CA ASP A 138 1.63 -25.98 11.21
C ASP A 138 0.61 -24.97 10.66
N ASN A 139 0.78 -24.55 9.41
CA ASN A 139 0.07 -23.45 8.74
C ASN A 139 0.44 -22.04 9.24
N THR A 140 1.60 -21.88 9.86
CA THR A 140 2.19 -20.57 10.14
C THR A 140 3.56 -20.40 9.48
N VAL A 141 3.95 -19.15 9.29
CA VAL A 141 5.24 -18.73 8.73
C VAL A 141 5.85 -17.69 9.65
N THR A 142 7.07 -17.90 10.10
CA THR A 142 7.85 -16.92 10.86
C THR A 142 8.61 -16.02 9.89
N ASP A 143 8.49 -14.71 10.02
CA ASP A 143 9.28 -13.70 9.31
C ASP A 143 10.39 -13.17 10.21
N LYS A 144 11.63 -13.59 9.93
CA LYS A 144 12.82 -13.19 10.69
C LYS A 144 13.20 -11.73 10.51
N SER A 145 12.73 -11.10 9.42
CA SER A 145 13.00 -9.68 9.14
C SER A 145 12.21 -8.77 10.08
N THR A 146 11.05 -9.21 10.55
CA THR A 146 10.13 -8.43 11.40
C THR A 146 9.90 -9.04 12.79
N SER A 147 10.39 -10.26 13.05
CA SER A 147 10.09 -11.02 14.27
C SER A 147 8.59 -11.23 14.48
N LEU A 148 7.86 -11.40 13.38
CA LEU A 148 6.43 -11.67 13.36
C LEU A 148 6.17 -13.10 12.90
N MET A 149 5.05 -13.66 13.33
CA MET A 149 4.54 -14.92 12.82
C MET A 149 3.19 -14.69 12.14
N TRP A 150 3.06 -15.25 10.95
CA TRP A 150 1.96 -15.01 10.01
C TRP A 150 1.15 -16.29 9.78
N SER A 151 -0.14 -16.15 9.52
CA SER A 151 -0.90 -17.26 8.93
C SER A 151 -0.37 -17.56 7.53
N LYS A 152 -0.16 -18.85 7.24
CA LYS A 152 0.30 -19.32 5.93
C LYS A 152 -0.77 -19.16 4.85
N ASN A 153 -2.02 -19.42 5.21
CA ASN A 153 -3.18 -19.20 4.36
C ASN A 153 -3.73 -17.77 4.57
N ASP A 154 -4.31 -17.19 3.52
CA ASP A 154 -5.25 -16.09 3.70
C ASP A 154 -6.57 -16.59 4.31
N SER A 155 -7.51 -15.68 4.59
CA SER A 155 -8.78 -15.98 5.22
C SER A 155 -9.70 -16.92 4.43
N GLY A 156 -9.40 -17.24 3.17
CA GLY A 156 -10.27 -18.04 2.29
C GLY A 156 -11.53 -17.33 1.82
N MET A 157 -11.86 -16.17 2.40
CA MET A 157 -13.01 -15.36 2.04
C MET A 157 -12.75 -13.88 2.32
N LYS A 158 -13.44 -13.02 1.54
CA LYS A 158 -13.48 -11.58 1.74
C LYS A 158 -14.46 -11.23 2.87
N MET A 159 -14.11 -10.25 3.70
CA MET A 159 -14.93 -9.80 4.83
C MET A 159 -14.78 -8.29 5.05
N ASN A 160 -15.79 -7.65 5.64
CA ASN A 160 -15.68 -6.23 6.00
C ASN A 160 -14.69 -6.05 7.16
N TRP A 161 -14.32 -4.81 7.48
CA TRP A 161 -13.26 -4.54 8.44
C TRP A 161 -13.62 -4.98 9.87
N VAL A 162 -14.89 -4.87 10.25
CA VAL A 162 -15.39 -5.32 11.57
C VAL A 162 -15.35 -6.84 11.68
N GLU A 163 -15.81 -7.54 10.64
CA GLU A 163 -15.71 -9.00 10.53
C GLU A 163 -14.24 -9.46 10.55
N ALA A 164 -13.32 -8.72 9.92
CA ALA A 164 -11.89 -9.01 9.92
C ALA A 164 -11.26 -8.96 11.32
N LEU A 165 -11.60 -7.95 12.11
CA LEU A 165 -11.15 -7.85 13.49
C LEU A 165 -11.67 -9.02 14.35
N GLU A 166 -12.94 -9.37 14.19
CA GLU A 166 -13.56 -10.46 14.95
C GLU A 166 -13.00 -11.83 14.52
N TYR A 167 -12.77 -12.03 13.21
CA TYR A 167 -12.09 -13.21 12.68
C TYR A 167 -10.69 -13.38 13.29
N ALA A 168 -9.91 -12.31 13.34
CA ALA A 168 -8.57 -12.36 13.91
C ALA A 168 -8.60 -12.68 15.42
N LYS A 169 -9.41 -11.95 16.19
CA LYS A 169 -9.55 -12.11 17.64
C LYS A 169 -9.99 -13.52 18.06
N ASN A 170 -10.85 -14.16 17.27
CA ASN A 170 -11.38 -15.48 17.58
C ASN A 170 -10.53 -16.63 17.02
N SER A 171 -9.52 -16.35 16.20
CA SER A 171 -8.67 -17.39 15.62
C SER A 171 -7.92 -18.16 16.71
N LYS A 172 -7.91 -19.49 16.56
CA LYS A 172 -7.11 -20.43 17.36
C LYS A 172 -6.05 -21.16 16.50
N LEU A 173 -5.67 -20.56 15.37
CA LEU A 173 -4.75 -21.15 14.39
C LEU A 173 -3.45 -21.59 15.07
N ALA A 174 -3.02 -22.82 14.77
CA ALA A 174 -1.85 -23.46 15.36
C ALA A 174 -1.81 -23.46 16.90
N GLY A 175 -2.98 -23.43 17.56
CA GLY A 175 -3.08 -23.44 19.02
C GLY A 175 -2.90 -22.08 19.70
N TYR A 176 -2.67 -21.02 18.92
CA TYR A 176 -2.46 -19.66 19.43
C TYR A 176 -3.74 -18.84 19.44
N SER A 177 -3.93 -17.97 20.44
CA SER A 177 -5.18 -17.22 20.66
C SER A 177 -5.04 -15.70 20.62
N ASP A 178 -3.86 -15.21 20.30
CA ASP A 178 -3.41 -13.82 20.26
C ASP A 178 -3.17 -13.33 18.82
N TRP A 179 -3.82 -13.99 17.86
CA TRP A 179 -3.86 -13.53 16.48
C TRP A 179 -4.56 -12.17 16.37
N ARG A 180 -4.02 -11.31 15.51
CA ARG A 180 -4.54 -9.97 15.24
C ARG A 180 -4.48 -9.68 13.75
N LEU A 181 -5.22 -8.63 13.36
CA LEU A 181 -5.08 -8.02 12.05
C LEU A 181 -3.77 -7.19 12.05
N PRO A 182 -2.90 -7.36 11.04
CA PRO A 182 -1.64 -6.60 10.97
C PRO A 182 -1.92 -5.12 10.81
N ASN A 183 -1.08 -4.27 11.38
CA ASN A 183 -1.08 -2.86 11.02
C ASN A 183 -0.54 -2.69 9.59
N SER A 184 -0.69 -1.49 9.03
CA SER A 184 -0.35 -1.23 7.64
C SER A 184 1.14 -1.39 7.31
N LYS A 185 2.05 -1.14 8.26
CA LYS A 185 3.49 -1.34 8.08
C LYS A 185 3.87 -2.80 8.11
N GLU A 186 3.29 -3.56 9.04
CA GLU A 186 3.49 -5.01 9.14
C GLU A 186 3.01 -5.71 7.86
N LEU A 187 1.80 -5.42 7.39
CA LEU A 187 1.29 -6.08 6.18
C LEU A 187 2.08 -5.70 4.93
N GLN A 188 2.53 -4.44 4.85
CA GLN A 188 3.35 -3.97 3.73
C GLN A 188 4.73 -4.65 3.69
N SER A 189 5.25 -5.12 4.84
CA SER A 189 6.51 -5.86 4.90
C SER A 189 6.49 -7.16 4.06
N LEU A 190 5.31 -7.76 3.87
CA LEU A 190 5.12 -8.97 3.06
C LEU A 190 5.10 -8.70 1.54
N VAL A 191 5.01 -7.44 1.11
CA VAL A 191 4.95 -7.12 -0.32
C VAL A 191 6.31 -7.41 -0.96
N ASP A 192 6.27 -8.24 -2.00
CA ASP A 192 7.38 -8.51 -2.88
C ASP A 192 7.29 -7.60 -4.12
N TYR A 193 8.02 -6.50 -4.05
CA TYR A 193 8.12 -5.51 -5.12
C TYR A 193 9.01 -5.95 -6.28
N GLU A 194 9.82 -6.99 -6.12
CA GLU A 194 10.71 -7.51 -7.17
C GLU A 194 10.05 -8.62 -8.01
N LYS A 195 9.04 -9.29 -7.44
CA LYS A 195 8.22 -10.27 -8.14
C LYS A 195 7.53 -9.64 -9.36
N LYS A 196 7.58 -10.33 -10.51
CA LYS A 196 7.04 -9.83 -11.80
C LYS A 196 5.62 -10.30 -12.11
N ASP A 197 5.13 -11.30 -11.39
CA ASP A 197 3.81 -11.88 -11.51
C ASP A 197 2.93 -11.54 -10.30
N PHE A 198 1.61 -11.69 -10.45
CA PHE A 198 0.67 -11.56 -9.34
C PHE A 198 0.46 -12.91 -8.63
N PRO A 199 0.24 -12.91 -7.31
CA PRO A 199 0.26 -11.75 -6.42
C PRO A 199 1.69 -11.36 -5.99
N ALA A 200 1.89 -10.09 -5.61
CA ALA A 200 3.12 -9.48 -5.12
C ALA A 200 3.49 -9.93 -3.70
N ILE A 201 3.57 -11.23 -3.47
CA ILE A 201 3.94 -11.88 -2.20
C ILE A 201 4.78 -13.12 -2.51
N ASN A 202 5.63 -13.54 -1.56
CA ASN A 202 6.36 -14.78 -1.70
C ASN A 202 5.41 -15.99 -1.63
N THR A 203 5.06 -16.55 -2.78
CA THR A 203 4.12 -17.67 -2.92
C THR A 203 4.71 -19.04 -2.54
N GLU A 204 6.01 -19.13 -2.26
CA GLU A 204 6.61 -20.35 -1.70
C GLU A 204 6.22 -20.53 -0.24
N PHE A 205 6.10 -19.41 0.49
CA PHE A 205 5.72 -19.40 1.90
C PHE A 205 4.25 -19.10 2.12
N PHE A 206 3.63 -18.22 1.33
CA PHE A 206 2.26 -17.79 1.55
C PHE A 206 1.30 -18.36 0.51
N ASN A 207 0.31 -19.12 0.98
CA ASN A 207 -0.75 -19.65 0.15
C ASN A 207 -1.76 -18.56 -0.20
N THR A 208 -2.28 -18.63 -1.42
CA THR A 208 -3.26 -17.70 -1.98
C THR A 208 -4.54 -18.44 -2.35
N THR A 209 -5.68 -17.91 -1.94
CA THR A 209 -6.99 -18.46 -2.35
C THR A 209 -7.32 -18.07 -3.79
N LEU A 210 -7.11 -16.80 -4.17
CA LEU A 210 -7.26 -16.37 -5.56
C LEU A 210 -6.08 -16.85 -6.43
N LYS A 211 -6.43 -17.26 -7.65
CA LYS A 211 -5.49 -17.75 -8.69
C LYS A 211 -5.57 -16.95 -9.99
N SER A 212 -6.57 -16.08 -10.14
CA SER A 212 -6.72 -15.16 -11.28
C SER A 212 -7.05 -13.75 -10.77
N PHE A 213 -6.61 -12.75 -11.51
CA PHE A 213 -6.72 -11.32 -11.20
C PHE A 213 -7.09 -10.53 -12.46
N GLU A 214 -8.25 -10.85 -13.05
CA GLU A 214 -8.66 -10.35 -14.36
C GLU A 214 -9.50 -9.07 -14.29
N SER A 215 -10.12 -8.81 -13.14
CA SER A 215 -11.05 -7.69 -12.99
C SER A 215 -11.03 -7.10 -11.58
N ALA A 216 -11.68 -5.95 -11.40
CA ALA A 216 -11.87 -5.35 -10.08
C ALA A 216 -12.57 -6.29 -9.07
N LYS A 217 -13.38 -7.25 -9.53
CA LYS A 217 -14.01 -8.26 -8.64
C LYS A 217 -12.97 -9.18 -8.01
N ASP A 218 -11.84 -9.37 -8.69
CA ASP A 218 -10.69 -10.17 -8.25
C ASP A 218 -9.71 -9.35 -7.40
N ALA A 219 -10.10 -8.15 -6.96
CA ALA A 219 -9.30 -7.34 -6.04
C ALA A 219 -8.76 -8.19 -4.88
N TYR A 220 -7.43 -8.22 -4.78
CA TYR A 220 -6.68 -8.96 -3.77
C TYR A 220 -6.12 -7.99 -2.74
N TYR A 221 -7.04 -7.23 -2.16
CA TYR A 221 -6.79 -6.23 -1.12
C TYR A 221 -6.85 -6.92 0.24
N PHE A 222 -5.91 -6.61 1.12
CA PHE A 222 -5.84 -7.18 2.46
C PHE A 222 -6.02 -6.08 3.50
N TRP A 223 -6.94 -6.31 4.42
CA TRP A 223 -7.20 -5.39 5.51
C TRP A 223 -6.01 -5.25 6.44
N THR A 224 -5.84 -4.03 6.96
CA THR A 224 -4.94 -3.72 8.07
C THR A 224 -5.76 -3.23 9.26
N SER A 225 -5.22 -3.26 10.47
CA SER A 225 -5.82 -2.64 11.66
C SER A 225 -5.67 -1.11 11.68
N THR A 226 -4.95 -0.53 10.72
CA THR A 226 -4.72 0.91 10.63
C THR A 226 -5.94 1.63 10.04
N THR A 227 -6.41 2.67 10.72
CA THR A 227 -7.44 3.58 10.21
C THR A 227 -6.79 4.67 9.36
N GLN A 228 -7.39 5.02 8.21
CA GLN A 228 -6.93 6.18 7.43
C GLN A 228 -7.36 7.46 8.14
N GLY A 229 -6.47 8.44 8.21
CA GLY A 229 -6.77 9.66 8.95
C GLY A 229 -7.80 10.57 8.28
N ASP A 230 -7.73 10.71 6.95
CA ASP A 230 -8.60 11.59 6.17
C ASP A 230 -10.08 11.21 6.32
N PHE A 231 -10.36 9.91 6.38
CA PHE A 231 -11.69 9.37 6.50
C PHE A 231 -11.72 8.31 7.59
N LYS A 232 -12.04 8.68 8.84
CA LYS A 232 -11.99 7.76 9.99
C LYS A 232 -12.93 6.54 9.86
N TYR A 233 -13.92 6.62 8.96
CA TYR A 233 -14.79 5.50 8.60
C TYR A 233 -14.15 4.50 7.63
N THR A 234 -12.93 4.76 7.11
CA THR A 234 -12.16 3.84 6.26
C THR A 234 -11.01 3.19 7.02
N GLY A 235 -10.65 1.98 6.60
CA GLY A 235 -9.45 1.27 7.04
C GLY A 235 -8.42 1.25 5.91
N ALA A 236 -7.14 1.22 6.24
CA ALA A 236 -6.10 1.03 5.23
C ALA A 236 -6.08 -0.43 4.77
N TYR A 237 -5.82 -0.64 3.48
CA TYR A 237 -5.56 -1.94 2.89
C TYR A 237 -4.28 -1.93 2.07
N ILE A 238 -3.66 -3.10 1.90
CA ILE A 238 -2.54 -3.32 0.98
C ILE A 238 -3.02 -4.16 -0.20
N SER A 239 -2.73 -3.74 -1.43
CA SER A 239 -3.04 -4.52 -2.63
C SER A 239 -1.90 -5.47 -2.96
N PHE A 240 -2.17 -6.77 -3.01
CA PHE A 240 -1.18 -7.76 -3.48
C PHE A 240 -1.35 -8.10 -4.97
N ALA A 241 -2.37 -7.57 -5.64
CA ALA A 241 -2.55 -7.61 -7.09
C ALA A 241 -2.79 -6.19 -7.61
N GLN A 242 -3.48 -6.02 -8.75
CA GLN A 242 -3.82 -4.71 -9.28
C GLN A 242 -4.57 -3.86 -8.25
N ALA A 243 -4.23 -2.58 -8.17
CA ALA A 243 -4.93 -1.59 -7.38
C ALA A 243 -5.87 -0.79 -8.29
N TRP A 244 -7.10 -1.29 -8.39
CA TRP A 244 -8.08 -0.91 -9.40
C TRP A 244 -8.64 0.49 -9.20
N SER A 245 -8.62 1.30 -10.27
CA SER A 245 -9.34 2.56 -10.36
C SER A 245 -9.89 2.78 -11.76
N LYS A 246 -10.90 3.63 -11.85
CA LYS A 246 -11.41 4.16 -13.11
C LYS A 246 -10.87 5.56 -13.32
N LYS A 247 -10.79 6.01 -14.57
CA LYS A 247 -10.31 7.36 -14.91
C LYS A 247 -11.11 8.48 -14.22
N ASN A 248 -12.41 8.27 -14.02
CA ASN A 248 -13.32 9.16 -13.30
C ASN A 248 -14.56 8.40 -12.84
N SER A 249 -15.45 9.05 -12.07
CA SER A 249 -16.63 8.38 -11.52
C SER A 249 -17.63 7.92 -12.59
N LYS A 250 -17.67 8.58 -13.76
CA LYS A 250 -18.55 8.26 -14.91
C LYS A 250 -18.03 7.13 -15.79
N ALA A 251 -16.74 6.81 -15.72
CA ALA A 251 -16.16 5.70 -16.45
C ALA A 251 -16.67 4.35 -15.90
N THR A 252 -16.59 3.31 -16.72
CA THR A 252 -17.01 1.94 -16.37
C THR A 252 -15.82 0.97 -16.35
N GLU A 253 -14.76 1.28 -17.09
CA GLU A 253 -13.57 0.45 -17.21
C GLU A 253 -12.60 0.71 -16.05
N TYR A 254 -12.10 -0.37 -15.47
CA TYR A 254 -11.11 -0.37 -14.40
C TYR A 254 -9.75 -0.76 -14.94
N PHE A 255 -8.73 -0.08 -14.43
CA PHE A 255 -7.33 -0.35 -14.74
C PHE A 255 -6.54 -0.46 -13.44
N ASP A 256 -5.40 -1.13 -13.48
CA ASP A 256 -4.45 -1.02 -12.39
C ASP A 256 -3.92 0.42 -12.36
N TRP A 257 -4.28 1.19 -11.35
CA TRP A 257 -3.88 2.60 -11.28
C TRP A 257 -2.65 2.79 -10.40
N HIS A 258 -2.63 2.09 -9.26
CA HIS A 258 -1.62 2.30 -8.22
C HIS A 258 -0.59 1.17 -8.12
N GLY A 259 -0.80 0.02 -8.76
CA GLY A 259 0.12 -1.13 -8.78
C GLY A 259 0.01 -2.05 -7.56
N ALA A 260 0.42 -3.32 -7.73
CA ALA A 260 0.55 -4.25 -6.60
C ALA A 260 1.66 -3.82 -5.64
N GLY A 261 1.29 -3.65 -4.38
CA GLY A 261 2.07 -3.01 -3.33
C GLY A 261 1.55 -1.63 -2.95
N ALA A 262 0.50 -1.12 -3.60
CA ALA A 262 -0.19 0.08 -3.18
C ALA A 262 -0.84 -0.09 -1.80
N GLN A 263 -0.82 1.00 -1.04
CA GLN A 263 -1.57 1.15 0.20
C GLN A 263 -2.63 2.23 -0.05
N ARG A 264 -3.88 1.83 0.06
CA ARG A 264 -5.05 2.69 -0.10
C ARG A 264 -5.94 2.53 1.12
N SER A 265 -7.17 3.04 1.06
CA SER A 265 -8.17 2.83 2.10
C SER A 265 -9.53 2.54 1.49
N ASP A 266 -10.38 1.89 2.27
CA ASP A 266 -11.70 1.43 1.84
C ASP A 266 -12.67 1.54 3.06
N PRO A 267 -13.97 1.83 2.86
CA PRO A 267 -14.91 1.95 3.97
C PRO A 267 -15.00 0.68 4.80
N LYS A 268 -15.09 0.83 6.12
CA LYS A 268 -15.04 -0.30 7.06
C LYS A 268 -16.29 -1.19 6.99
N ILE A 269 -17.44 -0.63 6.58
CA ILE A 269 -18.76 -1.26 6.52
C ILE A 269 -19.62 -0.64 5.40
N GLY A 270 -20.80 -1.22 5.16
CA GLY A 270 -21.80 -0.69 4.22
C GLY A 270 -21.75 -1.36 2.86
N LYS A 271 -22.17 -0.64 1.82
CA LYS A 271 -22.08 -1.08 0.41
C LYS A 271 -21.40 -0.01 -0.44
N PRO A 272 -20.76 -0.37 -1.58
CA PRO A 272 -20.01 0.59 -2.39
C PRO A 272 -20.78 1.85 -2.76
N ALA A 273 -22.06 1.70 -3.13
CA ALA A 273 -22.95 2.81 -3.50
C ALA A 273 -23.17 3.87 -2.40
N ASP A 274 -22.86 3.57 -1.13
CA ASP A 274 -22.95 4.54 -0.04
C ASP A 274 -21.80 5.56 -0.08
N TYR A 275 -20.72 5.27 -0.82
CA TYR A 275 -19.46 6.01 -0.81
C TYR A 275 -18.99 6.45 -2.21
N GLU A 276 -19.76 6.13 -3.25
CA GLU A 276 -19.45 6.59 -4.61
C GLU A 276 -19.64 8.10 -4.71
N LEU A 277 -18.54 8.82 -4.90
CA LEU A 277 -18.53 10.27 -5.06
C LEU A 277 -18.31 10.64 -6.53
N ALA A 278 -18.95 11.74 -6.97
CA ALA A 278 -18.64 12.34 -8.25
C ALA A 278 -17.20 12.86 -8.25
N SER A 279 -16.41 12.45 -9.23
CA SER A 279 -15.02 12.85 -9.39
C SER A 279 -14.68 12.91 -10.87
N ASP A 280 -14.10 14.02 -11.32
CA ASP A 280 -13.51 14.13 -12.66
C ASP A 280 -12.09 13.54 -12.71
N MET A 281 -11.54 13.18 -11.55
CA MET A 281 -10.25 12.50 -11.36
C MET A 281 -10.46 11.02 -11.06
N ALA A 282 -9.36 10.26 -11.01
CA ALA A 282 -9.37 8.82 -10.73
C ALA A 282 -10.28 8.45 -9.55
N SER A 283 -11.06 7.39 -9.73
CA SER A 283 -12.03 6.87 -8.76
C SER A 283 -11.68 5.42 -8.46
N ASP A 284 -11.20 5.18 -7.23
CA ASP A 284 -10.75 3.85 -6.80
C ASP A 284 -11.92 2.87 -6.66
N TYR A 285 -11.65 1.59 -6.91
CA TYR A 285 -12.60 0.52 -6.66
C TYR A 285 -12.88 0.37 -5.17
N ILE A 286 -14.15 0.48 -4.80
CA ILE A 286 -14.64 0.32 -3.43
C ILE A 286 -15.09 -1.13 -3.25
N SER A 287 -14.32 -1.90 -2.48
CA SER A 287 -14.55 -3.33 -2.29
C SER A 287 -15.41 -3.61 -1.06
N ILE A 288 -15.13 -2.89 0.04
CA ILE A 288 -15.62 -3.06 1.43
C ILE A 288 -15.30 -4.43 2.02
N LYS A 289 -15.37 -5.51 1.25
CA LYS A 289 -14.99 -6.84 1.68
C LYS A 289 -13.61 -7.16 1.13
N ASN A 290 -12.61 -7.21 2.01
CA ASN A 290 -11.22 -7.48 1.67
C ASN A 290 -10.73 -8.75 2.38
N TRP A 291 -9.59 -9.27 1.93
CA TRP A 291 -8.97 -10.48 2.47
C TRP A 291 -8.28 -10.19 3.80
N VAL A 292 -8.00 -11.24 4.57
CA VAL A 292 -7.26 -11.13 5.84
C VAL A 292 -6.11 -12.12 5.84
N ARG A 293 -4.97 -11.70 6.37
CA ARG A 293 -3.85 -12.56 6.76
C ARG A 293 -3.51 -12.22 8.20
N LEU A 294 -3.54 -13.22 9.06
CA LEU A 294 -3.36 -13.03 10.49
C LEU A 294 -1.88 -12.85 10.79
N VAL A 295 -1.61 -12.05 11.82
CA VAL A 295 -0.27 -11.89 12.38
C VAL A 295 -0.33 -12.00 13.89
N ARG A 296 0.78 -12.39 14.47
CA ARG A 296 1.09 -12.31 15.90
C ARG A 296 2.58 -12.00 16.05
N ASP A 297 2.99 -11.65 17.25
CA ASP A 297 4.41 -11.54 17.56
C ASP A 297 5.03 -12.95 17.63
N GLU A 298 6.25 -13.12 17.11
CA GLU A 298 7.00 -14.37 17.29
C GLU A 298 7.28 -14.55 18.79
N PRO A 299 6.96 -15.70 19.39
CA PRO A 299 7.34 -15.96 20.77
C PRO A 299 8.86 -15.81 20.90
N GLN A 300 9.31 -14.85 21.70
CA GLN A 300 10.71 -14.83 22.11
C GLN A 300 10.96 -16.13 22.85
N SER A 301 11.97 -16.89 22.45
CA SER A 301 12.36 -18.06 23.21
C SER A 301 12.68 -17.60 24.61
N ASP A 302 11.87 -17.98 25.60
CA ASP A 302 12.22 -17.82 27.00
C ASP A 302 13.65 -18.34 27.18
N GLU A 303 14.53 -17.51 27.73
CA GLU A 303 15.84 -17.94 28.20
C GLU A 303 15.61 -19.17 29.11
N LYS A 304 15.94 -20.35 28.61
CA LYS A 304 16.00 -21.59 29.38
C LYS A 304 17.27 -21.64 30.21
#